data_AF-A0A250J5Z7-F1
#
_entry.id   AF-A0A250J5Z7-F1
#
_cell.length_a   1.000
_cell.length_b   1.000
_cell.length_c   1.000
_cell.angle_alpha   90.00
_cell.angle_beta   90.00
_cell.angle_gamma   90.00
#
_symmetry.space_group_name_H-M   'P 1'
#
loop_
_entity.id
_entity.type
_entity.pdbx_description
1 polymer ?
#
loop_
_entity_poly.entity_id
_entity_poly.type
_entity_poly.pdbx_seq_one_letter_code
_entity_poly.pdbx_strand_id
1 'polypeptide(L)'
;MAARTAPPPPALQPPTALHSPAARPCPTPRRRQLPPRHQPPGGYPLHTGIRTTVFWAGELASPDNGYTPNVASAWQNDWQSHFGGFDDPDNRCGYNPCAFTPLENAFYFALPFSDYGNNGPKKDLGMVYWSNGKLADGQSILKNRWIQITANGRTVYAQWEDVGPFNENDSAYVFGSAAPKYSQAGLDVSPAVSTYLGMGGSAVSSWKFVDASDVPSGPWKTTITTSGPGWN
;
A
#
# COMPACT_ATOMS: atom_id res chain seq x y z
N MET A 1 54.49 79.50 7.42
CA MET A 1 53.74 78.50 6.64
C MET A 1 54.73 77.76 5.77
N ALA A 2 55.06 76.52 6.11
CA ALA A 2 55.99 75.67 5.36
C ALA A 2 55.30 74.33 5.10
N ALA A 3 55.09 74.04 3.82
CA ALA A 3 54.47 72.80 3.35
C ALA A 3 55.40 71.62 3.60
N ARG A 4 54.93 70.61 4.34
CA ARG A 4 55.57 69.29 4.41
C ARG A 4 54.77 68.34 3.52
N THR A 5 55.39 67.98 2.39
CA THR A 5 54.93 66.99 1.42
C THR A 5 54.88 65.60 2.04
N ALA A 6 53.76 64.90 1.84
CA ALA A 6 53.58 63.50 2.24
C ALA A 6 54.39 62.55 1.35
N PRO A 7 54.92 61.43 1.88
CA PRO A 7 55.64 60.43 1.10
C PRO A 7 54.66 59.60 0.22
N PRO A 8 55.16 59.02 -0.90
CA PRO A 8 54.33 58.23 -1.80
C PRO A 8 53.92 56.88 -1.16
N PRO A 9 52.76 56.32 -1.57
CA PRO A 9 52.29 55.04 -1.05
C PRO A 9 53.15 53.86 -1.55
N PRO A 10 53.20 52.75 -0.79
CA PRO A 10 53.98 51.57 -1.14
C PRO A 10 53.40 50.81 -2.34
N ALA A 11 54.28 50.17 -3.11
CA ALA A 11 53.92 49.38 -4.29
C ALA A 11 53.12 48.11 -3.91
N LEU A 12 52.08 47.81 -4.70
CA LEU A 12 51.26 46.60 -4.58
C LEU A 12 52.08 45.35 -4.95
N GLN A 13 52.10 44.36 -4.05
CA GLN A 13 52.64 43.03 -4.32
C GLN A 13 51.66 42.21 -5.19
N PRO A 14 52.16 41.32 -6.08
CA PRO A 14 51.30 40.47 -6.90
C PRO A 14 50.59 39.41 -6.06
N PRO A 15 49.39 38.95 -6.47
CA PRO A 15 48.60 37.99 -5.69
C PRO A 15 49.23 36.59 -5.70
N THR A 16 49.31 36.00 -4.51
CA THR A 16 49.72 34.62 -4.25
C THR A 16 48.74 33.62 -4.88
N ALA A 17 49.25 32.63 -5.62
CA ALA A 17 48.43 31.57 -6.22
C ALA A 17 47.76 30.69 -5.14
N LEU A 18 46.44 30.71 -5.10
CA LEU A 18 45.62 29.84 -4.24
C LEU A 18 45.70 28.39 -4.75
N HIS A 19 46.24 27.50 -3.93
CA HIS A 19 46.18 26.06 -4.16
C HIS A 19 44.73 25.57 -3.93
N SER A 20 44.15 24.90 -4.93
CA SER A 20 42.82 24.28 -4.82
C SER A 20 42.85 23.10 -3.85
N PRO A 21 41.86 22.96 -2.93
CA PRO A 21 41.74 21.78 -2.08
C PRO A 21 41.27 20.58 -2.90
N ALA A 22 41.88 19.41 -2.68
CA ALA A 22 41.52 18.16 -3.31
C ALA A 22 40.05 17.78 -3.00
N ALA A 23 39.32 17.34 -4.02
CA ALA A 23 37.92 16.91 -3.92
C ALA A 23 37.79 15.70 -2.98
N ARG A 24 36.86 15.78 -2.02
CA ARG A 24 36.50 14.65 -1.16
C ARG A 24 35.82 13.57 -1.99
N PRO A 25 36.13 12.27 -1.81
CA PRO A 25 35.44 11.21 -2.52
C PRO A 25 33.96 11.18 -2.13
N CYS A 26 33.11 11.07 -3.17
CA CYS A 26 31.67 10.98 -3.05
C CYS A 26 31.27 9.74 -2.23
N PRO A 27 30.34 9.84 -1.26
CA PRO A 27 29.84 8.67 -0.55
C PRO A 27 29.12 7.74 -1.54
N THR A 28 29.51 6.47 -1.57
CA THR A 28 28.89 5.43 -2.38
C THR A 28 27.42 5.26 -1.98
N PRO A 29 26.45 5.25 -2.91
CA PRO A 29 25.05 5.06 -2.55
C PRO A 29 24.85 3.68 -1.90
N ARG A 30 24.25 3.68 -0.72
CA ARG A 30 23.88 2.46 0.02
C ARG A 30 22.93 1.64 -0.86
N ARG A 31 23.34 0.45 -1.29
CA ARG A 31 22.51 -0.46 -2.11
C ARG A 31 21.18 -0.67 -1.38
N ARG A 32 20.08 -0.15 -1.94
CA ARG A 32 18.72 -0.37 -1.43
C ARG A 32 18.48 -1.89 -1.45
N GLN A 33 18.47 -2.52 -0.28
CA GLN A 33 18.15 -3.95 -0.21
C GLN A 33 16.72 -4.14 -0.69
N LEU A 34 16.54 -5.00 -1.69
CA LEU A 34 15.20 -5.40 -2.11
C LEU A 34 14.51 -6.10 -0.93
N PRO A 35 13.21 -5.88 -0.72
CA PRO A 35 12.48 -6.60 0.31
C PRO A 35 12.62 -8.12 0.11
N PRO A 36 12.75 -8.90 1.20
CA PRO A 36 12.87 -10.35 1.12
C PRO A 36 11.66 -10.96 0.40
N ARG A 37 11.94 -11.96 -0.45
CA ARG A 37 10.89 -12.77 -1.08
C ARG A 37 10.34 -13.77 -0.08
N HIS A 38 9.01 -13.90 -0.03
CA HIS A 38 8.33 -14.77 0.92
C HIS A 38 7.45 -15.82 0.26
N GLN A 39 7.79 -16.21 -0.97
CA GLN A 39 7.02 -17.23 -1.69
C GLN A 39 7.19 -18.60 -1.01
N PRO A 40 6.09 -19.34 -0.75
CA PRO A 40 6.17 -20.72 -0.33
C PRO A 40 6.77 -21.59 -1.45
N PRO A 41 7.29 -22.79 -1.14
CA PRO A 41 7.72 -23.74 -2.15
C PRO A 41 6.60 -24.00 -3.16
N GLY A 42 6.87 -23.74 -4.45
CA GLY A 42 5.87 -23.84 -5.53
C GLY A 42 5.12 -22.54 -5.87
N GLY A 43 5.37 -21.45 -5.15
CA GLY A 43 4.73 -20.15 -5.36
C GLY A 43 3.38 -20.02 -4.66
N TYR A 44 2.82 -18.81 -4.66
CA TYR A 44 1.51 -18.56 -4.06
C TYR A 44 0.39 -19.27 -4.85
N PRO A 45 -0.59 -19.90 -4.17
CA PRO A 45 -1.71 -20.58 -4.83
C PRO A 45 -2.55 -19.57 -5.60
N LEU A 46 -3.10 -20.03 -6.73
CA LEU A 46 -4.07 -19.27 -7.51
C LEU A 46 -5.49 -19.63 -7.05
N HIS A 47 -6.19 -18.65 -6.50
CA HIS A 47 -7.60 -18.72 -6.20
C HIS A 47 -8.39 -18.40 -7.46
N THR A 48 -9.37 -19.23 -7.82
CA THR A 48 -10.15 -19.08 -9.06
C THR A 48 -11.65 -19.18 -8.77
N GLY A 49 -12.48 -18.61 -9.65
CA GLY A 49 -13.93 -18.66 -9.47
C GLY A 49 -14.42 -17.84 -8.28
N ILE A 50 -13.68 -16.81 -7.88
CA ILE A 50 -13.97 -16.04 -6.67
C ILE A 50 -14.97 -14.95 -7.01
N ARG A 51 -16.09 -14.91 -6.28
CA ARG A 51 -17.02 -13.79 -6.34
C ARG A 51 -16.37 -12.58 -5.69
N THR A 52 -16.19 -11.52 -6.46
CA THR A 52 -15.51 -10.28 -6.05
C THR A 52 -16.50 -9.12 -6.11
N THR A 53 -16.56 -8.37 -5.02
CA THR A 53 -17.46 -7.22 -4.82
C THR A 53 -16.66 -5.93 -4.60
N VAL A 54 -17.34 -4.80 -4.57
CA VAL A 54 -16.74 -3.48 -4.45
C VAL A 54 -17.08 -2.87 -3.10
N PHE A 55 -16.08 -2.26 -2.47
CA PHE A 55 -16.19 -1.47 -1.23
C PHE A 55 -15.26 -0.27 -1.35
N TRP A 56 -15.45 0.76 -0.52
CA TRP A 56 -14.58 1.93 -0.60
C TRP A 56 -14.36 2.66 0.72
N ALA A 57 -13.20 3.31 0.84
CA ALA A 57 -12.84 4.12 2.00
C ALA A 57 -13.82 5.29 2.19
N GLY A 58 -14.32 5.43 3.42
CA GLY A 58 -15.33 6.43 3.78
C GLY A 58 -16.77 6.05 3.50
N GLU A 59 -17.05 4.84 3.01
CA GLU A 59 -18.43 4.37 2.82
C GLU A 59 -19.21 4.39 4.15
N LEU A 60 -20.39 4.99 4.14
CA LEU A 60 -21.26 5.03 5.31
C LEU A 60 -22.10 3.75 5.39
N ALA A 61 -22.48 3.39 6.61
CA ALA A 61 -23.40 2.28 6.84
C ALA A 61 -24.74 2.52 6.12
N SER A 62 -25.19 1.53 5.36
CA SER A 62 -26.45 1.54 4.62
C SER A 62 -27.08 0.15 4.59
N PRO A 63 -28.38 0.00 4.27
CA PRO A 63 -28.96 -1.32 4.05
C PRO A 63 -28.22 -2.15 2.99
N ASP A 64 -27.67 -1.49 1.96
CA ASP A 64 -27.04 -2.13 0.81
C ASP A 64 -25.69 -2.78 1.16
N ASN A 65 -24.96 -2.24 2.14
CA ASN A 65 -23.72 -2.81 2.67
C ASN A 65 -23.91 -3.56 4.01
N GLY A 66 -25.15 -3.94 4.33
CA GLY A 66 -25.46 -4.67 5.56
C GLY A 66 -25.14 -3.87 6.82
N TYR A 67 -25.20 -2.53 6.74
CA TYR A 67 -24.86 -1.58 7.80
C TYR A 67 -23.40 -1.64 8.27
N THR A 68 -22.49 -2.04 7.38
CA THR A 68 -21.04 -2.05 7.66
C THR A 68 -20.42 -0.79 7.06
N PRO A 69 -20.02 0.20 7.88
CA PRO A 69 -19.33 1.38 7.39
C PRO A 69 -17.85 1.07 7.12
N ASN A 70 -17.27 1.71 6.12
CA ASN A 70 -15.85 1.66 5.77
C ASN A 70 -15.15 3.00 6.05
N VAL A 71 -15.66 3.77 7.02
CA VAL A 71 -15.00 4.98 7.55
C VAL A 71 -13.72 4.64 8.33
N ALA A 72 -13.63 3.40 8.82
CA ALA A 72 -12.46 2.77 9.39
C ALA A 72 -12.14 1.50 8.58
N SER A 73 -10.91 1.02 8.68
CA SER A 73 -10.49 -0.30 8.22
C SER A 73 -9.94 -1.10 9.41
N ALA A 74 -9.65 -2.39 9.19
CA ALA A 74 -9.01 -3.25 10.18
C ALA A 74 -7.72 -2.67 10.78
N TRP A 75 -7.04 -1.77 10.06
CA TRP A 75 -5.77 -1.18 10.49
C TRP A 75 -5.78 0.35 10.64
N GLN A 76 -6.88 1.03 10.32
CA GLN A 76 -6.97 2.51 10.42
C GLN A 76 -8.33 2.91 11.03
N ASN A 77 -8.32 3.55 12.20
CA ASN A 77 -9.56 3.98 12.86
C ASN A 77 -10.27 5.14 12.15
N ASP A 78 -9.52 5.95 11.40
CA ASP A 78 -10.04 7.05 10.58
C ASP A 78 -9.54 6.88 9.13
N TRP A 79 -9.96 5.77 8.51
CA TRP A 79 -9.45 5.39 7.21
C TRP A 79 -9.77 6.43 6.13
N GLN A 80 -10.95 7.07 6.19
CA GLN A 80 -11.31 8.13 5.25
C GLN A 80 -10.29 9.29 5.27
N SER A 81 -9.91 9.78 6.46
CA SER A 81 -8.92 10.84 6.57
C SER A 81 -7.53 10.38 6.12
N HIS A 82 -7.15 9.15 6.45
CA HIS A 82 -5.88 8.55 6.02
C HIS A 82 -5.79 8.38 4.50
N PHE A 83 -6.88 7.96 3.85
CA PHE A 83 -6.98 7.89 2.40
C PHE A 83 -6.92 9.28 1.74
N GLY A 84 -7.35 10.32 2.47
CA GLY A 84 -7.38 11.71 2.01
C GLY A 84 -8.79 12.23 1.69
N GLY A 85 -9.82 11.41 1.90
CA GLY A 85 -11.22 11.75 1.66
C GLY A 85 -12.08 10.53 1.35
N PHE A 86 -13.33 10.78 0.96
CA PHE A 86 -14.26 9.75 0.51
C PHE A 86 -13.84 9.23 -0.87
N ASP A 87 -13.59 7.92 -1.00
CA ASP A 87 -13.20 7.30 -2.28
C ASP A 87 -14.41 7.07 -3.18
N ASP A 88 -14.95 8.17 -3.71
CA ASP A 88 -16.19 8.20 -4.48
C ASP A 88 -16.15 7.26 -5.72
N PRO A 89 -16.99 6.22 -5.78
CA PRO A 89 -17.05 5.33 -6.94
C PRO A 89 -17.66 5.99 -8.18
N ASP A 90 -18.50 7.01 -8.01
CA ASP A 90 -19.30 7.63 -9.07
C ASP A 90 -18.64 8.89 -9.66
N ASN A 91 -17.70 9.52 -8.93
CA ASN A 91 -17.02 10.74 -9.35
C ASN A 91 -15.49 10.55 -9.47
N ARG A 92 -15.04 9.97 -10.60
CA ARG A 92 -13.64 9.58 -10.80
C ARG A 92 -12.92 10.30 -11.94
N CYS A 93 -11.67 10.64 -11.66
CA CYS A 93 -10.74 11.28 -12.59
C CYS A 93 -9.60 10.28 -12.86
N GLY A 94 -9.80 9.43 -13.88
CA GLY A 94 -8.98 8.24 -14.07
C GLY A 94 -9.31 7.20 -13.00
N TYR A 95 -8.30 6.77 -12.25
CA TYR A 95 -8.46 5.76 -11.19
C TYR A 95 -8.57 6.35 -9.78
N ASN A 96 -8.58 7.68 -9.63
CA ASN A 96 -8.69 8.38 -8.35
C ASN A 96 -10.04 9.11 -8.25
N PRO A 97 -10.51 9.48 -7.05
CA PRO A 97 -11.60 10.44 -6.90
C PRO A 97 -11.24 11.76 -7.58
N CYS A 98 -12.22 12.47 -8.15
CA CYS A 98 -11.94 13.76 -8.78
C CYS A 98 -11.60 14.87 -7.78
N ALA A 99 -12.07 14.76 -6.55
CA ALA A 99 -11.95 15.83 -5.56
C ALA A 99 -10.52 15.99 -5.00
N PHE A 100 -9.69 14.94 -5.05
CA PHE A 100 -8.36 14.94 -4.45
C PHE A 100 -7.46 13.83 -5.03
N THR A 101 -6.15 13.94 -4.80
CA THR A 101 -5.22 12.82 -5.01
C THR A 101 -5.12 12.02 -3.71
N PRO A 102 -5.43 10.71 -3.72
CA PRO A 102 -5.34 9.88 -2.52
C PRO A 102 -3.93 9.86 -1.90
N LEU A 103 -3.88 9.84 -0.58
CA LEU A 103 -2.66 9.72 0.22
C LEU A 103 -2.24 8.26 0.42
N GLU A 104 -3.21 7.33 0.34
CA GLU A 104 -3.01 5.89 0.28
C GLU A 104 -3.29 5.37 -1.14
N ASN A 105 -2.92 4.12 -1.41
CA ASN A 105 -3.09 3.53 -2.74
C ASN A 105 -4.57 3.43 -3.09
N ALA A 106 -4.98 3.94 -4.25
CA ALA A 106 -6.35 3.83 -4.75
C ALA A 106 -6.70 2.39 -5.18
N PHE A 107 -5.71 1.55 -5.44
CA PHE A 107 -5.87 0.13 -5.75
C PHE A 107 -5.68 -0.69 -4.48
N TYR A 108 -6.76 -0.87 -3.73
CA TYR A 108 -6.78 -1.67 -2.51
C TYR A 108 -7.82 -2.79 -2.56
N PHE A 109 -7.69 -3.73 -1.62
CA PHE A 109 -8.58 -4.87 -1.44
C PHE A 109 -8.72 -5.30 0.03
N ALA A 110 -9.73 -6.14 0.29
CA ALA A 110 -9.92 -6.86 1.55
C ALA A 110 -9.98 -8.38 1.33
N LEU A 111 -9.36 -9.14 2.23
CA LEU A 111 -9.46 -10.60 2.32
C LEU A 111 -9.94 -11.03 3.71
N PRO A 112 -10.67 -12.16 3.84
CA PRO A 112 -11.40 -12.53 5.06
C PRO A 112 -10.49 -13.15 6.15
N PHE A 113 -9.34 -12.52 6.41
CA PHE A 113 -8.42 -12.92 7.46
C PHE A 113 -7.71 -11.71 8.07
N SER A 114 -7.88 -11.51 9.38
CA SER A 114 -7.13 -10.52 10.16
C SER A 114 -5.97 -11.18 10.89
N ASP A 115 -4.88 -10.44 11.09
CA ASP A 115 -3.80 -10.80 12.01
C ASP A 115 -4.06 -10.33 13.46
N TYR A 116 -5.18 -9.66 13.69
CA TYR A 116 -5.72 -9.27 15.00
C TYR A 116 -7.04 -9.98 15.27
N GLY A 117 -7.30 -10.24 16.56
CA GLY A 117 -8.64 -10.58 17.05
C GLY A 117 -9.04 -9.61 18.15
N ASN A 118 -10.16 -9.91 18.82
CA ASN A 118 -10.73 -9.06 19.87
C ASN A 118 -9.78 -8.76 21.05
N ASN A 119 -8.72 -9.57 21.23
CA ASN A 119 -7.77 -9.47 22.31
C ASN A 119 -6.36 -9.06 21.84
N GLY A 120 -6.26 -8.41 20.67
CA GLY A 120 -5.00 -7.98 20.08
C GLY A 120 -4.41 -8.98 19.07
N PRO A 121 -3.06 -9.00 18.90
CA PRO A 121 -2.39 -9.85 17.91
C PRO A 121 -2.76 -11.33 18.02
N LYS A 122 -3.09 -11.96 16.90
CA LYS A 122 -3.32 -13.42 16.84
C LYS A 122 -2.03 -14.20 17.08
N LYS A 123 -2.19 -15.38 17.68
CA LYS A 123 -1.08 -16.32 17.95
C LYS A 123 -0.94 -17.40 16.88
N ASP A 124 -2.03 -17.71 16.19
CA ASP A 124 -2.17 -18.77 15.20
C ASP A 124 -1.91 -18.26 13.76
N LEU A 125 -0.75 -17.65 13.56
CA LEU A 125 -0.34 -17.08 12.26
C LEU A 125 0.44 -18.07 11.37
N GLY A 126 0.35 -19.38 11.67
CA GLY A 126 1.19 -20.42 11.07
C GLY A 126 0.95 -20.67 9.57
N MET A 127 -0.22 -20.31 9.05
CA MET A 127 -0.51 -20.41 7.62
C MET A 127 -0.03 -19.19 6.81
N VAL A 128 0.27 -18.08 7.47
CA VAL A 128 0.71 -16.86 6.78
C VAL A 128 2.14 -17.05 6.28
N TYR A 129 2.34 -17.07 4.96
CA TYR A 129 3.62 -17.48 4.34
C TYR A 129 4.87 -16.72 4.82
N TRP A 130 4.71 -15.45 5.16
CA TRP A 130 5.79 -14.56 5.62
C TRP A 130 5.83 -14.42 7.14
N SER A 131 4.98 -15.13 7.87
CA SER A 131 4.97 -15.08 9.33
C SER A 131 6.13 -15.87 9.91
N ASN A 132 6.71 -15.34 10.98
CA ASN A 132 7.66 -16.05 11.83
C ASN A 132 6.98 -16.58 13.12
N GLY A 133 5.64 -16.61 13.14
CA GLY A 133 4.83 -17.00 14.30
C GLY A 133 4.72 -15.95 15.39
N LYS A 134 5.27 -14.74 15.20
CA LYS A 134 5.21 -13.64 16.17
C LYS A 134 4.65 -12.39 15.52
N LEU A 135 3.80 -11.70 16.25
CA LEU A 135 3.29 -10.38 15.89
C LEU A 135 3.40 -9.47 17.11
N ALA A 136 4.14 -8.38 16.95
CA ALA A 136 4.23 -7.37 17.99
C ALA A 136 2.94 -6.53 18.00
N ASP A 137 2.55 -6.10 19.19
CA ASP A 137 1.42 -5.18 19.35
C ASP A 137 1.68 -3.87 18.59
N GLY A 138 0.63 -3.31 17.98
CA GLY A 138 0.74 -2.12 17.13
C GLY A 138 1.30 -2.38 15.72
N GLN A 139 1.63 -3.62 15.35
CA GLN A 139 2.13 -3.97 14.01
C GLN A 139 1.16 -4.88 13.28
N SER A 140 1.17 -4.85 11.94
CA SER A 140 0.51 -5.84 11.09
C SER A 140 1.51 -6.49 10.14
N ILE A 141 1.38 -7.79 9.91
CA ILE A 141 2.10 -8.52 8.87
C ILE A 141 1.31 -8.59 7.55
N LEU A 142 0.02 -8.22 7.55
CA LEU A 142 -0.89 -8.30 6.40
C LEU A 142 -1.04 -6.99 5.65
N LYS A 143 -1.17 -5.85 6.37
CA LYS A 143 -1.35 -4.53 5.74
C LYS A 143 -0.25 -4.25 4.71
N ASN A 144 -0.63 -3.59 3.60
CA ASN A 144 0.23 -3.20 2.48
C ASN A 144 0.77 -4.37 1.62
N ARG A 145 0.39 -5.62 1.89
CA ARG A 145 0.73 -6.77 1.05
C ARG A 145 -0.01 -6.70 -0.29
N TRP A 146 0.49 -7.38 -1.30
CA TRP A 146 -0.03 -7.27 -2.66
C TRP A 146 -0.67 -8.56 -3.15
N ILE A 147 -1.72 -8.41 -3.96
CA ILE A 147 -2.25 -9.49 -4.79
C ILE A 147 -2.26 -9.07 -6.26
N GLN A 148 -2.18 -10.07 -7.13
CA GLN A 148 -2.58 -9.98 -8.52
C GLN A 148 -4.05 -10.42 -8.62
N ILE A 149 -4.87 -9.68 -9.35
CA ILE A 149 -6.28 -9.98 -9.61
C ILE A 149 -6.51 -10.00 -11.12
N THR A 150 -7.23 -11.01 -11.60
CA THR A 150 -7.58 -11.15 -13.03
C THR A 150 -9.08 -11.39 -13.17
N ALA A 151 -9.73 -10.56 -13.98
CA ALA A 151 -11.14 -10.66 -14.37
C ALA A 151 -11.34 -10.02 -15.75
N ASN A 152 -12.33 -10.48 -16.53
CA ASN A 152 -12.67 -9.91 -17.83
C ASN A 152 -11.47 -9.75 -18.80
N GLY A 153 -10.52 -10.69 -18.77
CA GLY A 153 -9.31 -10.66 -19.59
C GLY A 153 -8.28 -9.58 -19.21
N ARG A 154 -8.46 -8.90 -18.08
CA ARG A 154 -7.56 -7.86 -17.56
C ARG A 154 -6.91 -8.30 -16.25
N THR A 155 -5.70 -7.81 -15.99
CA THR A 155 -4.94 -8.08 -14.77
C THR A 155 -4.53 -6.78 -14.10
N VAL A 156 -4.76 -6.71 -12.78
CA VAL A 156 -4.47 -5.55 -11.92
C VAL A 156 -3.79 -6.02 -10.64
N TYR A 157 -3.13 -5.10 -9.94
CA TYR A 157 -2.46 -5.35 -8.68
C TYR A 157 -2.96 -4.36 -7.64
N ALA A 158 -3.16 -4.80 -6.41
CA ALA A 158 -3.75 -4.00 -5.34
C ALA A 158 -3.09 -4.30 -3.99
N GLN A 159 -3.17 -3.35 -3.05
CA GLN A 159 -2.67 -3.46 -1.67
C GLN A 159 -3.76 -3.89 -0.68
N TRP A 160 -3.36 -4.68 0.32
CA TRP A 160 -4.24 -5.17 1.36
C TRP A 160 -4.45 -4.07 2.39
N GLU A 161 -5.64 -3.47 2.40
CA GLU A 161 -5.93 -2.29 3.24
C GLU A 161 -7.12 -2.49 4.19
N ASP A 162 -7.87 -3.59 4.04
CA ASP A 162 -8.91 -3.97 5.00
C ASP A 162 -9.10 -5.49 5.16
N VAL A 163 -9.96 -5.92 6.08
CA VAL A 163 -10.31 -7.33 6.32
C VAL A 163 -11.81 -7.55 6.09
N GLY A 164 -12.11 -8.58 5.32
CA GLY A 164 -13.46 -8.94 4.87
C GLY A 164 -13.37 -9.65 3.53
N PRO A 165 -14.48 -10.12 2.93
CA PRO A 165 -15.87 -9.92 3.35
C PRO A 165 -16.35 -10.92 4.43
N PHE A 166 -17.38 -10.54 5.18
CA PHE A 166 -18.19 -11.37 6.11
C PHE A 166 -17.51 -11.99 7.34
N ASN A 167 -16.20 -12.23 7.30
CA ASN A 167 -15.44 -12.75 8.42
C ASN A 167 -13.96 -12.35 8.34
N GLU A 168 -13.26 -12.62 9.44
CA GLU A 168 -11.85 -12.24 9.63
C GLU A 168 -10.96 -13.44 9.98
N ASN A 169 -11.47 -14.66 9.78
CA ASN A 169 -10.89 -15.91 10.28
C ASN A 169 -10.93 -17.04 9.24
N ASP A 170 -10.50 -16.76 8.01
CA ASP A 170 -10.49 -17.73 6.91
C ASP A 170 -9.08 -18.01 6.35
N SER A 171 -8.16 -18.44 7.21
CA SER A 171 -6.78 -18.74 6.81
C SER A 171 -6.68 -19.89 5.79
N ALA A 172 -7.60 -20.86 5.87
CA ALA A 172 -7.63 -22.02 4.96
C ALA A 172 -7.96 -21.63 3.52
N TYR A 173 -8.81 -20.62 3.32
CA TYR A 173 -9.00 -19.98 2.03
C TYR A 173 -7.82 -19.08 1.71
N VAL A 174 -7.57 -18.05 2.52
CA VAL A 174 -6.62 -16.97 2.16
C VAL A 174 -5.21 -17.49 1.87
N PHE A 175 -4.69 -18.41 2.67
CA PHE A 175 -3.33 -18.96 2.53
C PHE A 175 -3.31 -20.45 2.15
N GLY A 176 -4.46 -21.04 1.87
CA GLY A 176 -4.55 -22.44 1.47
C GLY A 176 -5.16 -22.59 0.09
N SER A 177 -5.94 -23.66 -0.08
CA SER A 177 -6.64 -24.01 -1.31
C SER A 177 -8.14 -24.21 -1.10
N ALA A 178 -8.66 -23.89 0.08
CA ALA A 178 -10.09 -23.96 0.34
C ALA A 178 -10.84 -22.88 -0.44
N ALA A 179 -12.13 -23.10 -0.71
CA ALA A 179 -13.01 -22.03 -1.17
C ALA A 179 -13.30 -21.04 -0.01
N PRO A 180 -13.70 -19.79 -0.31
CA PRO A 180 -14.13 -18.85 0.72
C PRO A 180 -15.25 -19.44 1.58
N LYS A 181 -15.20 -19.21 2.89
CA LYS A 181 -16.22 -19.69 3.82
C LYS A 181 -17.64 -19.19 3.49
N TYR A 182 -17.74 -17.98 2.92
CA TYR A 182 -18.99 -17.39 2.48
C TYR A 182 -19.02 -17.26 0.96
N SER A 183 -20.02 -17.84 0.31
CA SER A 183 -20.14 -17.84 -1.15
C SER A 183 -20.53 -16.48 -1.75
N GLN A 184 -21.04 -15.56 -0.95
CA GLN A 184 -21.54 -14.26 -1.39
C GLN A 184 -20.41 -13.34 -1.91
N ALA A 185 -19.21 -13.46 -1.34
CA ALA A 185 -17.98 -12.85 -1.81
C ALA A 185 -16.78 -13.48 -1.08
N GLY A 186 -15.64 -13.55 -1.76
CA GLY A 186 -14.36 -13.97 -1.16
C GLY A 186 -13.25 -12.93 -1.30
N LEU A 187 -13.53 -11.78 -1.91
CA LEU A 187 -12.60 -10.68 -2.13
C LEU A 187 -13.42 -9.40 -2.33
N ASP A 188 -13.12 -8.36 -1.58
CA ASP A 188 -13.61 -7.01 -1.86
C ASP A 188 -12.50 -6.17 -2.47
N VAL A 189 -12.85 -5.31 -3.42
CA VAL A 189 -11.88 -4.46 -4.12
C VAL A 189 -12.36 -3.02 -4.22
N SER A 190 -11.39 -2.10 -4.25
CA SER A 190 -11.61 -0.67 -4.46
C SER A 190 -12.34 -0.34 -5.79
N PRO A 191 -12.95 0.87 -5.88
CA PRO A 191 -13.51 1.38 -7.14
C PRO A 191 -12.48 1.45 -8.28
N ALA A 192 -11.21 1.73 -7.98
CA ALA A 192 -10.14 1.77 -8.98
C ALA A 192 -9.90 0.39 -9.62
N VAL A 193 -9.86 -0.67 -8.80
CA VAL A 193 -9.72 -2.06 -9.25
C VAL A 193 -10.95 -2.45 -10.08
N SER A 194 -12.15 -2.15 -9.59
CA SER A 194 -13.41 -2.42 -10.30
C SER A 194 -13.46 -1.77 -11.68
N THR A 195 -13.06 -0.48 -11.76
CA THR A 195 -12.98 0.29 -13.00
C THR A 195 -11.97 -0.31 -13.97
N TYR A 196 -10.77 -0.66 -13.47
CA TYR A 196 -9.74 -1.26 -14.29
C TYR A 196 -10.18 -2.61 -14.88
N LEU A 197 -10.80 -3.46 -14.06
CA LEU A 197 -11.28 -4.79 -14.47
C LEU A 197 -12.61 -4.75 -15.22
N GLY A 198 -13.34 -3.63 -15.21
CA GLY A 198 -14.65 -3.50 -15.84
C GLY A 198 -15.72 -4.36 -15.18
N MET A 199 -15.76 -4.40 -13.84
CA MET A 199 -16.66 -5.29 -13.09
C MET A 199 -18.11 -4.82 -13.02
N GLY A 200 -18.38 -3.51 -13.09
CA GLY A 200 -19.74 -2.98 -12.93
C GLY A 200 -20.38 -3.33 -11.58
N GLY A 201 -19.58 -3.38 -10.52
CA GLY A 201 -20.02 -3.64 -9.13
C GLY A 201 -19.74 -5.05 -8.60
N SER A 202 -19.69 -6.07 -9.47
CA SER A 202 -19.21 -7.41 -9.07
C SER A 202 -18.74 -8.25 -10.26
N ALA A 203 -17.82 -9.17 -10.03
CA ALA A 203 -17.36 -10.11 -11.06
C ALA A 203 -16.89 -11.43 -10.47
N VAL A 204 -16.73 -12.43 -11.33
CA VAL A 204 -15.93 -13.61 -11.01
C VAL A 204 -14.47 -13.30 -11.38
N SER A 205 -13.58 -13.46 -10.42
CA SER A 205 -12.16 -13.21 -10.60
C SER A 205 -11.29 -14.40 -10.20
N SER A 206 -10.01 -14.30 -10.53
CA SER A 206 -8.95 -15.11 -9.95
C SER A 206 -7.92 -14.20 -9.31
N TRP A 207 -7.34 -14.62 -8.18
CA TRP A 207 -6.32 -13.84 -7.50
C TRP A 207 -5.24 -14.71 -6.87
N LYS A 208 -4.06 -14.13 -6.65
CA LYS A 208 -2.96 -14.74 -5.91
C LYS A 208 -2.10 -13.66 -5.26
N PHE A 209 -1.42 -13.98 -4.16
CA PHE A 209 -0.41 -13.09 -3.61
C PHE A 209 0.74 -12.84 -4.60
N VAL A 210 1.39 -11.70 -4.44
CA VAL A 210 2.60 -11.32 -5.16
C VAL A 210 3.52 -10.52 -4.24
N ASP A 211 4.84 -10.75 -4.34
CA ASP A 211 5.80 -9.94 -3.61
C ASP A 211 5.85 -8.52 -4.20
N ALA A 212 6.02 -7.50 -3.37
CA ALA A 212 6.02 -6.10 -3.80
C ALA A 212 7.09 -5.80 -4.89
N SER A 213 8.21 -6.54 -4.88
CA SER A 213 9.27 -6.48 -5.87
C SER A 213 8.89 -7.05 -7.24
N ASP A 214 7.89 -7.93 -7.28
CA ASP A 214 7.40 -8.61 -8.48
C ASP A 214 6.12 -7.95 -9.05
N VAL A 215 5.57 -6.94 -8.37
CA VAL A 215 4.47 -6.11 -8.91
C VAL A 215 5.00 -5.30 -10.09
N PRO A 216 4.43 -5.41 -11.30
CA PRO A 216 4.89 -4.63 -12.46
C PRO A 216 4.50 -3.15 -12.35
N SER A 217 5.06 -2.31 -13.21
CA SER A 217 4.63 -0.92 -13.35
C SER A 217 3.20 -0.84 -13.86
N GLY A 218 2.43 0.10 -13.32
CA GLY A 218 1.04 0.35 -13.69
C GLY A 218 0.42 1.43 -12.82
N PRO A 219 -0.86 1.78 -13.05
CA PRO A 219 -1.54 2.84 -12.30
C PRO A 219 -1.61 2.58 -10.79
N TRP A 220 -1.60 1.30 -10.38
CA TRP A 220 -1.52 0.87 -8.97
C TRP A 220 -0.23 1.26 -8.24
N LYS A 221 0.77 1.81 -8.94
CA LYS A 221 1.99 2.34 -8.32
C LYS A 221 2.07 3.87 -8.29
N THR A 222 1.02 4.60 -8.69
CA THR A 222 1.02 6.08 -8.62
C THR A 222 1.13 6.56 -7.18
N THR A 223 0.34 5.97 -6.28
CA THR A 223 0.47 6.11 -4.82
C THR A 223 0.61 4.73 -4.23
N ILE A 224 1.63 4.51 -3.38
CA ILE A 224 1.83 3.23 -2.68
C ILE A 224 1.69 3.51 -1.18
N THR A 225 0.77 2.81 -0.53
CA THR A 225 0.61 2.86 0.92
C THR A 225 1.84 2.25 1.57
N THR A 226 2.49 3.01 2.45
CA THR A 226 3.62 2.55 3.28
C THR A 226 3.40 2.80 4.77
N SER A 227 2.30 3.44 5.14
CA SER A 227 1.86 3.63 6.53
C SER A 227 1.61 2.27 7.19
N GLY A 228 1.99 2.14 8.46
CA GLY A 228 1.57 1.01 9.29
C GLY A 228 0.13 1.18 9.79
N PRO A 229 -0.33 0.28 10.67
CA PRO A 229 -1.58 0.47 11.38
C PRO A 229 -1.60 1.77 12.21
N GLY A 230 -2.75 2.43 12.26
CA GLY A 230 -3.04 3.64 13.00
C GLY A 230 -4.32 3.49 13.82
N TRP A 231 -4.22 2.71 14.91
CA TRP A 231 -5.31 2.52 15.87
C TRP A 231 -5.36 3.61 16.97
N ASN A 232 -4.55 4.67 16.84
CA ASN A 232 -4.31 5.67 17.88
C ASN A 232 -4.89 7.03 17.54
#